data_AF-A0A2M9BE59-F1
#
_entry.id   AF-A0A2M9BE59-F1
#
_cell.length_a   1.000
_cell.length_b   1.000
_cell.length_c   1.000
_cell.angle_alpha   90.00
_cell.angle_beta   90.00
_cell.angle_gamma   90.00
#
_symmetry.space_group_name_H-M   'P 1'
#
loop_
_entity.id
_entity.type
_entity.pdbx_description
1 polymer ?
#
loop_
_entity_poly.entity_id
_entity_poly.type
_entity_poly.pdbx_seq_one_letter_code
_entity_poly.pdbx_strand_id
1 'polypeptide(L)'
;MDSSGEFELETPDRDAVKSALSRYRTNTDLSITYDATPVFSGGGETDTIWQEGAFGMPDYFRGLTWCNDPVNGTRHRCDQHYIRIRGAGTYNQKIAGHEAGHAFGLVHGAEASPVQGQCADRMGIMRASVSCTDSPGLGAVVKQNINWIY
;
A
#
# COMPACT_ATOMS: atom_id res chain seq x y z
N MET A 1 -1.27 12.11 17.49
CA MET A 1 -0.18 12.90 18.08
C MET A 1 0.99 12.59 17.15
N ASP A 2 2.23 12.52 17.58
CA ASP A 2 3.24 11.75 16.83
C ASP A 2 3.68 10.66 17.82
N SER A 3 3.88 9.44 17.34
CA SER A 3 3.74 8.21 18.16
C SER A 3 4.76 8.07 19.31
N SER A 4 4.50 7.14 20.23
CA SER A 4 5.39 6.77 21.36
C SER A 4 6.66 6.01 20.94
N GLY A 5 6.86 5.73 19.66
CA GLY A 5 8.05 5.05 19.13
C GLY A 5 8.13 5.12 17.61
N GLU A 6 9.34 5.25 17.07
CA GLU A 6 9.66 5.72 15.69
C GLU A 6 8.91 5.05 14.52
N PHE A 7 8.24 3.90 14.72
CA PHE A 7 7.48 3.17 13.69
C PHE A 7 6.10 2.68 14.12
N GLU A 8 5.66 3.00 15.34
CA GLU A 8 4.40 2.51 15.88
C GLU A 8 3.21 3.27 15.27
N LEU A 9 2.21 2.53 14.81
CA LEU A 9 0.97 3.14 14.34
C LEU A 9 0.11 3.60 15.52
N GLU A 10 -0.37 4.83 15.46
CA GLU A 10 -1.41 5.30 16.36
C GLU A 10 -2.78 4.73 15.97
N THR A 11 -3.80 4.90 16.84
CA THR A 11 -5.18 4.46 16.51
C THR A 11 -5.69 5.06 15.19
N PRO A 12 -5.55 6.38 14.93
CA PRO A 12 -5.99 6.97 13.66
C PRO A 12 -5.32 6.33 12.42
N ASP A 13 -4.04 5.97 12.52
CA ASP A 13 -3.30 5.37 11.40
C ASP A 13 -3.80 3.95 11.14
N ARG A 14 -4.00 3.17 12.19
CA ARG A 14 -4.61 1.83 12.08
C ARG A 14 -6.00 1.91 11.46
N ASP A 15 -6.80 2.93 11.81
CA ASP A 15 -8.13 3.11 11.23
C ASP A 15 -8.07 3.54 9.77
N ALA A 16 -7.07 4.33 9.38
CA ALA A 16 -6.76 4.64 7.98
C ALA A 16 -6.39 3.39 7.19
N VAL A 17 -5.53 2.52 7.73
CA VAL A 17 -5.17 1.23 7.12
C VAL A 17 -6.40 0.34 6.98
N LYS A 18 -7.18 0.14 8.05
CA LYS A 18 -8.42 -0.66 7.99
C LYS A 18 -9.39 -0.14 6.95
N SER A 19 -9.57 1.18 6.88
CA SER A 19 -10.46 1.82 5.89
C SER A 19 -9.96 1.61 4.47
N ALA A 20 -8.66 1.71 4.23
CA ALA A 20 -8.04 1.44 2.94
C ALA A 20 -8.19 -0.03 2.53
N LEU A 21 -7.80 -0.96 3.41
CA LEU A 21 -7.85 -2.40 3.14
C LEU A 21 -9.28 -2.92 3.00
N SER A 22 -10.25 -2.34 3.71
CA SER A 22 -11.67 -2.67 3.52
C SER A 22 -12.13 -2.40 2.09
N ARG A 23 -11.60 -1.38 1.40
CA ARG A 23 -11.93 -1.12 -0.01
C ARG A 23 -11.42 -2.21 -0.92
N TYR A 24 -10.18 -2.68 -0.72
CA TYR A 24 -9.64 -3.83 -1.44
C TYR A 24 -10.49 -5.07 -1.18
N ARG A 25 -10.67 -5.45 0.08
CA ARG A 25 -11.47 -6.62 0.49
C ARG A 25 -12.90 -6.64 -0.07
N THR A 26 -13.52 -5.48 -0.25
CA THR A 26 -14.92 -5.38 -0.71
C THR A 26 -15.08 -5.25 -2.22
N ASN A 27 -14.01 -4.87 -2.95
CA ASN A 27 -14.09 -4.58 -4.39
C ASN A 27 -13.16 -5.45 -5.23
N THR A 28 -12.41 -6.35 -4.61
CA THR A 28 -11.48 -7.27 -5.26
C THR A 28 -11.56 -8.66 -4.64
N ASP A 29 -10.91 -9.63 -5.26
CA ASP A 29 -10.89 -11.04 -4.79
C ASP A 29 -9.88 -11.28 -3.64
N LEU A 30 -9.38 -10.21 -3.02
CA LEU A 30 -8.42 -10.30 -1.92
C LEU A 30 -9.14 -10.65 -0.62
N SER A 31 -8.66 -11.70 0.04
CA SER A 31 -8.95 -11.92 1.46
C SER A 31 -7.95 -11.14 2.29
N ILE A 32 -8.44 -10.29 3.20
CA ILE A 32 -7.59 -9.47 4.06
C ILE A 32 -8.02 -9.66 5.51
N THR A 33 -7.07 -10.05 6.34
CA THR A 33 -7.24 -10.25 7.78
C THR A 33 -6.15 -9.49 8.54
N TYR A 34 -6.53 -8.93 9.69
CA TYR A 34 -5.56 -8.35 10.62
C TYR A 34 -4.99 -9.45 11.50
N ASP A 35 -3.66 -9.53 11.56
CA ASP A 35 -2.94 -10.39 12.50
C ASP A 35 -2.47 -9.56 13.70
N ALA A 36 -2.89 -9.95 14.91
CA ALA A 36 -2.46 -9.30 16.14
C ALA A 36 -1.09 -9.79 16.64
N THR A 37 -0.54 -10.83 16.01
CA THR A 37 0.71 -11.51 16.33
C THR A 37 1.59 -11.65 15.09
N PRO A 38 2.02 -10.52 14.48
CA PRO A 38 2.70 -10.54 13.19
C PRO A 38 4.02 -11.33 13.25
N VAL A 39 4.23 -12.15 12.21
CA VAL A 39 5.50 -12.84 11.96
C VAL A 39 6.32 -12.02 10.97
N PHE A 40 7.55 -11.66 11.33
CA PHE A 40 8.43 -10.78 10.55
C PHE A 40 9.54 -11.51 9.79
N SER A 41 9.70 -12.82 10.02
CA SER A 41 10.72 -13.64 9.35
C SER A 41 10.37 -15.12 9.44
N GLY A 42 10.68 -15.91 8.41
CA GLY A 42 10.59 -17.37 8.39
C GLY A 42 9.32 -17.91 7.71
N GLY A 43 8.81 -19.05 8.17
CA GLY A 43 7.61 -19.64 7.59
C GLY A 43 6.34 -18.93 8.08
N GLY A 44 5.44 -18.57 7.15
CA GLY A 44 4.15 -17.94 7.47
C GLY A 44 4.28 -16.48 7.88
N GLU A 45 5.17 -15.74 7.21
CA GLU A 45 5.31 -14.31 7.39
C GLU A 45 4.02 -13.55 7.14
N THR A 46 3.89 -12.41 7.80
CA THR A 46 2.81 -11.46 7.53
C THR A 46 3.05 -10.83 6.16
N ASP A 47 2.07 -10.85 5.27
CA ASP A 47 2.24 -10.33 3.90
C ASP A 47 2.63 -8.84 3.86
N THR A 48 2.06 -8.05 4.78
CA THR A 48 2.32 -6.60 4.87
C THR A 48 2.54 -6.12 6.30
N ILE A 49 3.66 -5.44 6.53
CA ILE A 49 4.00 -4.75 7.78
C ILE A 49 3.84 -3.24 7.60
N TRP A 50 3.10 -2.60 8.49
CA TRP A 50 2.78 -1.17 8.41
C TRP A 50 3.51 -0.36 9.47
N GLN A 51 4.08 0.77 9.06
CA GLN A 51 4.88 1.65 9.90
C GLN A 51 4.52 3.12 9.67
N GLU A 52 4.51 3.91 10.73
CA GLU A 52 4.47 5.38 10.66
C GLU A 52 5.90 5.91 10.80
N GLY A 53 6.41 6.72 9.87
CA GLY A 53 7.73 7.32 10.04
C GLY A 53 8.34 7.84 8.75
N ALA A 54 9.45 8.56 8.88
CA ALA A 54 10.16 9.17 7.75
C ALA A 54 11.58 8.65 7.56
N PHE A 55 12.06 7.78 8.45
CA PHE A 55 13.44 7.27 8.38
C PHE A 55 13.74 6.64 7.02
N GLY A 56 14.85 7.04 6.41
CA GLY A 56 15.28 6.54 5.09
C GLY A 56 14.44 7.00 3.90
N MET A 57 13.45 7.88 4.10
CA MET A 57 12.55 8.36 3.05
C MET A 57 12.85 9.83 2.70
N PRO A 58 13.09 10.18 1.42
CA PRO A 58 13.23 11.58 1.01
C PRO A 58 11.99 12.42 1.34
N ASP A 59 12.17 13.72 1.58
CA ASP A 59 11.08 14.61 2.07
C ASP A 59 9.88 14.75 1.13
N TYR A 60 10.08 14.52 -0.16
CA TYR A 60 9.00 14.59 -1.16
C TYR A 60 8.17 13.30 -1.24
N PHE A 61 8.59 12.21 -0.58
CA PHE A 61 7.80 11.00 -0.46
C PHE A 61 6.86 11.09 0.76
N ARG A 62 5.61 10.66 0.53
CA ARG A 62 4.57 10.56 1.57
C ARG A 62 4.49 9.16 2.15
N GLY A 63 4.76 8.15 1.34
CA GLY A 63 4.85 6.75 1.73
C GLY A 63 5.85 6.03 0.83
N LEU A 64 6.26 4.84 1.28
CA LEU A 64 7.13 3.94 0.57
C LEU A 64 6.71 2.50 0.87
N THR A 65 6.65 1.70 -0.19
CA THR A 65 6.47 0.26 -0.11
C THR A 65 7.71 -0.43 -0.66
N TRP A 66 8.23 -1.42 0.05
CA TRP A 66 9.36 -2.23 -0.42
C TRP A 66 9.22 -3.69 -0.03
N CYS A 67 9.90 -4.55 -0.78
CA CYS A 67 10.01 -5.96 -0.45
C CYS A 67 11.17 -6.20 0.53
N ASN A 68 10.90 -6.85 1.66
CA ASN A 68 11.92 -7.22 2.63
C ASN A 68 12.37 -8.68 2.50
N ASP A 69 11.50 -9.57 2.01
CA ASP A 69 11.84 -10.96 1.70
C ASP A 69 11.42 -11.36 0.26
N PRO A 70 12.32 -11.27 -0.74
CA PRO A 70 12.01 -11.64 -2.11
C PRO A 70 12.05 -13.17 -2.33
N VAL A 71 10.93 -13.75 -2.76
CA VAL A 71 10.81 -15.18 -3.08
C VAL A 71 11.90 -15.59 -4.07
N ASN A 72 12.71 -16.58 -3.69
CA ASN A 72 13.75 -17.19 -4.53
C ASN A 72 14.71 -16.16 -5.18
N GLY A 73 14.93 -15.01 -4.55
CA GLY A 73 15.79 -13.95 -5.09
C GLY A 73 15.23 -13.24 -6.33
N THR A 74 13.94 -13.41 -6.63
CA THR A 74 13.28 -12.71 -7.74
C THR A 74 12.84 -11.31 -7.31
N ARG A 75 12.98 -10.32 -8.19
CA ARG A 75 12.61 -8.92 -7.88
C ARG A 75 11.09 -8.65 -7.90
N HIS A 76 10.29 -9.62 -8.33
CA HIS A 76 8.87 -9.43 -8.65
C HIS A 76 7.93 -10.27 -7.77
N ARG A 77 8.47 -11.07 -6.86
CA ARG A 77 7.71 -11.85 -5.90
C ARG A 77 8.28 -11.57 -4.52
N CYS A 78 7.41 -11.26 -3.59
CA CYS A 78 7.78 -10.92 -2.23
C CYS A 78 6.89 -11.69 -1.27
N ASP A 79 7.50 -12.28 -0.25
CA ASP A 79 6.80 -12.95 0.83
C ASP A 79 6.34 -11.93 1.89
N GLN A 80 7.12 -10.86 2.13
CA GLN A 80 6.76 -9.80 3.05
C GLN A 80 7.11 -8.40 2.53
N HIS A 81 6.07 -7.56 2.39
CA HIS A 81 6.22 -6.15 2.10
C HIS A 81 6.20 -5.32 3.38
N TYR A 82 7.03 -4.29 3.40
CA TYR A 82 6.93 -3.22 4.39
C TYR A 82 6.37 -1.97 3.72
N ILE A 83 5.47 -1.32 4.45
CA ILE A 83 4.85 -0.06 4.07
C ILE A 83 5.14 0.94 5.17
N ARG A 84 5.81 2.03 4.80
CA ARG A 84 6.10 3.14 5.70
C ARG A 84 5.46 4.42 5.18
N ILE A 85 4.70 5.11 6.02
CA ILE A 85 4.02 6.35 5.67
C ILE A 85 4.43 7.43 6.65
N ARG A 86 4.72 8.63 6.16
CA ARG A 86 5.10 9.76 7.01
C ARG A 86 3.97 10.06 8.00
N GLY A 87 4.34 10.39 9.24
CA GLY A 87 3.39 10.84 10.24
C GLY A 87 2.91 12.28 10.05
N ALA A 88 2.61 12.95 11.15
CA ALA A 88 2.24 14.37 11.20
C ALA A 88 1.07 14.74 10.26
N GLY A 89 0.05 13.89 10.20
CA GLY A 89 -1.16 14.09 9.39
C GLY A 89 -1.05 13.70 7.92
N THR A 90 0.10 13.17 7.47
CA THR A 90 0.22 12.56 6.14
C THR A 90 -0.43 11.19 6.09
N TYR A 91 -0.40 10.45 7.19
CA TYR A 91 -1.01 9.13 7.30
C TYR A 91 -2.54 9.21 7.17
N ASN A 92 -3.05 8.71 6.06
CA ASN A 92 -4.49 8.66 5.79
C ASN A 92 -4.82 7.50 4.86
N GLN A 93 -6.13 7.20 4.76
CA GLN A 93 -6.65 6.08 3.98
C GLN A 93 -6.25 6.09 2.49
N LYS A 94 -5.95 7.27 1.93
CA LYS A 94 -5.61 7.42 0.53
C LYS A 94 -4.14 7.06 0.28
N ILE A 95 -3.22 7.53 1.13
CA ILE A 95 -1.82 7.10 1.07
C ILE A 95 -1.69 5.63 1.46
N ALA A 96 -2.38 5.19 2.52
CA ALA A 96 -2.38 3.79 2.92
C ALA A 96 -2.87 2.88 1.79
N GLY A 97 -3.99 3.20 1.13
CA GLY A 97 -4.46 2.37 0.04
C GLY A 97 -3.59 2.43 -1.23
N HIS A 98 -2.84 3.51 -1.44
CA HIS A 98 -1.87 3.61 -2.52
C HIS A 98 -0.68 2.66 -2.28
N GLU A 99 -0.09 2.73 -1.10
CA GLU A 99 1.03 1.87 -0.72
C GLU A 99 0.62 0.39 -0.62
N ALA A 100 -0.58 0.08 -0.10
CA ALA A 100 -1.13 -1.27 -0.17
C ALA A 100 -1.21 -1.78 -1.62
N GLY A 101 -1.57 -0.91 -2.56
CA GLY A 101 -1.62 -1.28 -3.98
C GLY A 101 -0.25 -1.73 -4.50
N HIS A 102 0.82 -1.04 -4.11
CA HIS A 102 2.18 -1.48 -4.43
C HIS A 102 2.53 -2.84 -3.83
N ALA A 103 2.15 -3.09 -2.58
CA ALA A 103 2.34 -4.40 -1.95
C ALA A 103 1.56 -5.52 -2.66
N PHE A 104 0.43 -5.19 -3.30
CA PHE A 104 -0.35 -6.11 -4.12
C PHE A 104 0.13 -6.20 -5.58
N GLY A 105 1.30 -5.62 -5.89
CA GLY A 105 1.92 -5.69 -7.22
C GLY A 105 1.39 -4.67 -8.22
N LEU A 106 0.63 -3.67 -7.78
CA LEU A 106 0.15 -2.59 -8.66
C LEU A 106 1.23 -1.54 -8.85
N VAL A 107 1.30 -1.04 -10.08
CA VAL A 107 2.26 -0.01 -10.51
C VAL A 107 1.53 1.18 -11.10
N HIS A 108 2.26 2.26 -11.32
CA HIS A 108 1.69 3.51 -11.82
C HIS A 108 1.54 3.52 -13.33
N GLY A 109 0.58 4.31 -13.81
CA GLY A 109 0.44 4.80 -15.19
C GLY A 109 1.08 3.96 -16.29
N ALA A 110 2.28 4.38 -16.71
CA ALA A 110 2.98 3.84 -17.87
C ALA A 110 3.37 2.36 -17.73
N GLU A 111 3.52 1.88 -16.50
CA GLU A 111 3.92 0.51 -16.17
C GLU A 111 2.69 -0.37 -15.91
N ALA A 112 1.51 0.23 -15.73
CA ALA A 112 0.28 -0.49 -15.51
C ALA A 112 -0.14 -1.26 -16.77
N SER A 113 -0.87 -2.35 -16.59
CA SER A 113 -1.54 -3.07 -17.67
C SER A 113 -3.06 -2.87 -17.56
N PRO A 114 -3.78 -2.44 -18.61
CA PRO A 114 -3.24 -1.75 -19.78
C PRO A 114 -2.62 -0.40 -19.39
N VAL A 115 -1.64 0.06 -20.17
CA VAL A 115 -0.91 1.33 -19.95
C VAL A 115 -1.87 2.51 -19.78
N GLN A 116 -1.65 3.32 -18.75
CA GLN A 116 -2.45 4.50 -18.41
C GLN A 116 -1.62 5.78 -18.29
N GLY A 117 -2.30 6.93 -18.36
CA GLY A 117 -1.73 8.21 -17.93
C GLY A 117 -1.64 8.29 -16.39
N GLN A 118 -0.68 9.04 -15.87
CA GLN A 118 -0.42 9.15 -14.43
C GLN A 118 -1.60 9.67 -13.59
N CYS A 119 -2.50 10.45 -14.20
CA CYS A 119 -3.74 10.95 -13.58
C CYS A 119 -5.02 10.32 -14.14
N ALA A 120 -4.92 9.25 -14.95
CA ALA A 120 -6.09 8.65 -15.57
C ALA A 120 -7.10 8.18 -14.51
N ASP A 121 -8.38 8.52 -14.68
CA ASP A 121 -9.33 8.33 -13.59
C ASP A 121 -9.48 6.88 -13.13
N ARG A 122 -9.37 5.99 -14.11
CA ARG A 122 -9.41 4.54 -14.01
C ARG A 122 -8.23 3.90 -13.25
N MET A 123 -7.19 4.67 -12.90
CA MET A 123 -6.17 4.28 -11.92
C MET A 123 -6.66 4.44 -10.47
N GLY A 124 -7.64 5.30 -10.22
CA GLY A 124 -8.20 5.55 -8.88
C GLY A 124 -7.10 5.93 -7.88
N ILE A 125 -6.94 5.11 -6.84
CA ILE A 125 -5.96 5.31 -5.78
C ILE A 125 -4.49 5.22 -6.25
N MET A 126 -4.21 4.54 -7.37
CA MET A 126 -2.85 4.35 -7.92
C MET A 126 -2.41 5.47 -8.88
N ARG A 127 -2.99 6.66 -8.78
CA ARG A 127 -2.50 7.86 -9.49
C ARG A 127 -1.16 8.31 -8.90
N ALA A 128 -0.21 8.62 -9.77
CA ALA A 128 1.19 8.83 -9.38
C ALA A 128 1.55 10.29 -9.05
N SER A 129 0.90 11.26 -9.71
CA SER A 129 1.27 12.67 -9.53
C SER A 129 0.59 13.30 -8.34
N VAL A 130 1.36 14.02 -7.53
CA VAL A 130 0.87 14.89 -6.44
C VAL A 130 -0.06 16.01 -6.94
N SER A 131 -0.08 16.29 -8.25
CA SER A 131 -0.98 17.24 -8.88
C SER A 131 -2.29 16.61 -9.38
N CYS A 132 -2.42 15.28 -9.37
CA CYS A 132 -3.68 14.65 -9.72
C CYS A 132 -4.72 14.95 -8.64
N THR A 133 -5.99 15.11 -9.02
CA THR A 133 -7.07 15.06 -8.03
C THR A 133 -7.10 13.66 -7.42
N ASP A 134 -6.91 13.63 -6.12
CA ASP A 134 -6.85 12.42 -5.33
C ASP A 134 -8.20 11.70 -5.31
N SER A 135 -8.20 10.41 -5.61
CA SER A 135 -9.38 9.54 -5.43
C SER A 135 -9.11 8.53 -4.32
N PRO A 136 -9.93 8.47 -3.26
CA PRO A 136 -9.81 7.43 -2.24
C PRO A 136 -10.32 6.06 -2.72
N GLY A 137 -10.91 5.97 -3.92
CA GLY A 137 -11.52 4.76 -4.46
C GLY A 137 -10.58 3.94 -5.36
N LEU A 138 -10.86 2.64 -5.48
CA LEU A 138 -10.16 1.78 -6.42
C LEU A 138 -10.60 2.07 -7.86
N GLY A 139 -9.63 2.30 -8.72
CA GLY A 139 -9.86 2.47 -10.15
C GLY A 139 -10.28 1.15 -10.82
N ALA A 140 -10.90 1.24 -12.00
CA ALA A 140 -11.29 0.05 -12.77
C ALA A 140 -10.08 -0.84 -13.11
N VAL A 141 -8.93 -0.24 -13.48
CA VAL A 141 -7.70 -0.96 -13.82
C VAL A 141 -7.14 -1.68 -12.59
N VAL A 142 -7.18 -1.04 -11.43
CA VAL A 142 -6.74 -1.63 -10.15
C VAL A 142 -7.53 -2.88 -9.82
N LYS A 143 -8.87 -2.79 -9.88
CA LYS A 143 -9.75 -3.93 -9.60
C LYS A 143 -9.55 -5.06 -10.60
N GLN A 144 -9.44 -4.73 -11.88
CA GLN A 144 -9.21 -5.70 -12.93
C GLN A 144 -7.88 -6.45 -12.74
N ASN A 145 -6.79 -5.74 -12.45
CA ASN A 145 -5.47 -6.37 -12.33
C ASN A 145 -5.37 -7.30 -11.12
N ILE A 146 -6.04 -6.96 -10.02
CA ILE A 146 -6.10 -7.86 -8.86
C ILE A 146 -6.97 -9.09 -9.19
N ASN A 147 -8.17 -8.88 -9.72
CA ASN A 147 -9.14 -9.95 -9.94
C ASN A 147 -8.81 -10.84 -11.14
N TRP A 148 -7.91 -10.43 -12.03
CA TRP A 148 -7.54 -11.24 -13.20
C TRP A 148 -6.47 -12.31 -12.88
N ILE A 149 -5.82 -12.21 -11.72
CA ILE A 149 -4.82 -13.18 -11.27
C ILE A 149 -5.48 -14.39 -10.58
N TYR A 150 -6.70 -14.24 -10.07
CA TYR A 150 -7.44 -15.25 -9.31
C TYR A 150 -8.74 -15.66 -10.03
#